data_AF-A0A761KZD9-F1
#
_entry.id   AF-A0A761KZD9-F1
#
_cell.length_a   1.000
_cell.length_b   1.000
_cell.length_c   1.000
_cell.angle_alpha   90.00
_cell.angle_beta   90.00
_cell.angle_gamma   90.00
#
_symmetry.space_group_name_H-M   'P 1'
#
loop_
_entity.id
_entity.type
_entity.pdbx_description
1 polymer ?
#
loop_
_entity_poly.entity_id
_entity_poly.type
_entity_poly.pdbx_seq_one_letter_code
_entity_poly.pdbx_strand_id
1 'polypeptide(L)'
;MGEFRLSNNTSTERGWLIPTSGDPDYDEALDRLLSQWMRNVSGLSAGMVRPRWQKEQPPLLPAETNWCAFGVIGWSGDDSPAFTRQTDEGAQLWRHETIECMASFYGPAGMVYASRFRDGISVPQNNAALNALGLSLGDYTGLTPFPELINQQWVRRYDMTVRLRRKVVREYGIKSLVEAPVIFFGD
;
A
#
# COMPACT_ATOMS: atom_id res chain seq x y z
N MET A 1 -12.47 32.71 18.44
CA MET A 1 -12.18 31.28 18.72
C MET A 1 -10.72 31.20 19.11
N GLY A 2 -10.40 30.73 20.31
CA GLY A 2 -9.00 30.63 20.76
C GLY A 2 -8.27 29.57 19.94
N GLU A 3 -7.04 29.86 19.52
CA GLU A 3 -6.13 28.86 18.98
C GLU A 3 -5.95 27.75 20.03
N PHE A 4 -6.37 26.54 19.70
CA PHE A 4 -6.01 25.37 20.49
C PHE A 4 -4.51 25.13 20.25
N ARG A 5 -3.67 25.50 21.22
CA ARG A 5 -2.25 25.15 21.21
C ARG A 5 -2.10 23.64 21.00
N LEU A 6 -1.19 23.26 20.11
CA LEU A 6 -0.77 21.86 19.97
C LEU A 6 -0.32 21.38 21.36
N SER A 7 -0.87 20.24 21.79
CA SER A 7 -0.46 19.56 23.01
C SER A 7 1.04 19.26 22.98
N ASN A 8 1.62 18.89 24.11
CA ASN A 8 2.96 18.29 24.16
C ASN A 8 3.06 16.91 23.46
N ASN A 9 2.06 16.53 22.66
CA ASN A 9 1.88 15.23 21.99
C ASN A 9 1.88 14.03 22.94
N THR A 10 1.42 14.23 24.18
CA THR A 10 1.15 13.17 25.14
C THR A 10 -0.23 13.33 25.77
N SER A 11 -0.77 12.25 26.36
CA SER A 11 -2.08 12.29 27.02
C SER A 11 -2.10 13.04 28.36
N THR A 12 -1.00 13.70 28.77
CA THR A 12 -0.93 14.46 30.02
C THR A 12 -1.57 15.83 29.92
N GLU A 13 -1.78 16.34 28.71
CA GLU A 13 -2.40 17.64 28.44
C GLU A 13 -3.57 17.49 27.46
N ARG A 14 -4.51 18.43 27.50
CA ARG A 14 -5.61 18.45 26.53
C ARG A 14 -5.07 18.81 25.15
N GLY A 15 -5.48 18.05 24.13
CA GLY A 15 -5.23 18.37 22.73
C GLY A 15 -5.21 17.11 21.87
N TRP A 16 -4.89 17.29 20.59
CA TRP A 16 -4.78 16.18 19.63
C TRP A 16 -3.43 15.49 19.76
N LEU A 17 -3.40 14.19 19.48
CA LEU A 17 -2.17 13.39 19.42
C LEU A 17 -1.91 12.95 17.98
N ILE A 18 -0.66 13.02 17.57
CA ILE A 18 -0.16 12.39 16.33
C ILE A 18 0.80 11.26 16.70
N PRO A 19 0.98 10.27 15.80
CA PRO A 19 1.96 9.22 16.02
C PRO A 19 3.35 9.78 16.31
N THR A 20 4.06 9.18 17.27
CA THR A 20 5.47 9.46 17.57
C THR A 20 6.41 8.58 16.78
N SER A 21 5.91 7.49 16.21
CA SER A 21 6.65 6.63 15.27
C SER A 21 6.59 7.18 13.85
N GLY A 22 7.53 6.75 12.99
CA GLY A 22 7.47 7.02 11.56
C GLY A 22 6.25 6.40 10.87
N ASP A 23 5.89 6.97 9.72
CA ASP A 23 4.88 6.42 8.82
C ASP A 23 5.45 5.27 7.96
N PRO A 24 4.65 4.25 7.61
CA PRO A 24 5.04 3.34 6.54
C PRO A 24 5.10 4.08 5.20
N ASP A 25 5.74 3.48 4.20
CA ASP A 25 5.78 4.06 2.85
C ASP A 25 4.36 4.19 2.28
N TYR A 26 4.05 5.39 1.78
CA TYR A 26 2.84 5.72 1.04
C TYR A 26 3.21 6.42 -0.27
N ASP A 27 2.20 6.71 -1.09
CA ASP A 27 2.32 7.50 -2.32
C ASP A 27 3.47 7.01 -3.22
N GLU A 28 4.31 7.92 -3.71
CA GLU A 28 5.39 7.62 -4.65
C GLU A 28 6.41 6.60 -4.12
N ALA A 29 6.67 6.60 -2.80
CA ALA A 29 7.60 5.65 -2.20
C ALA A 29 7.08 4.22 -2.32
N LEU A 30 5.80 4.01 -2.00
CA LEU A 30 5.13 2.73 -2.15
C LEU A 30 5.01 2.34 -3.64
N ASP A 31 4.59 3.26 -4.50
CA ASP A 31 4.45 3.00 -5.93
C ASP A 31 5.77 2.57 -6.58
N ARG A 32 6.89 3.15 -6.16
CA ARG A 32 8.24 2.80 -6.63
C ARG A 32 8.62 1.37 -6.23
N LEU A 33 8.36 1.02 -4.97
CA LEU A 33 8.59 -0.33 -4.44
C LEU A 33 7.75 -1.36 -5.18
N LEU A 34 6.45 -1.10 -5.33
CA LEU A 34 5.52 -1.99 -6.03
C LEU A 34 5.86 -2.10 -7.53
N SER A 35 6.29 -1.00 -8.17
CA SER A 35 6.75 -1.02 -9.56
C SER A 35 8.01 -1.87 -9.74
N GLN A 36 8.94 -1.83 -8.79
CA GLN A 36 10.13 -2.67 -8.80
C GLN A 36 9.77 -4.15 -8.63
N TRP A 37 8.84 -4.46 -7.73
CA TRP A 37 8.30 -5.82 -7.56
C TRP A 37 7.65 -6.34 -8.85
N MET A 38 6.73 -5.57 -9.44
CA MET A 38 6.09 -5.89 -10.72
C MET A 38 7.12 -6.16 -11.81
N ARG A 39 8.12 -5.28 -11.97
CA ARG A 39 9.19 -5.44 -12.97
C ARG A 39 9.97 -6.73 -12.76
N ASN A 40 10.43 -6.98 -11.54
CA ASN A 40 11.28 -8.12 -11.23
C ASN A 40 10.53 -9.45 -11.39
N VAL A 41 9.26 -9.52 -10.97
CA VAL A 41 8.45 -10.75 -11.06
C VAL A 41 7.94 -11.00 -12.48
N SER A 42 7.52 -9.96 -13.21
CA SER A 42 7.09 -10.09 -14.61
C SER A 42 8.28 -10.32 -15.56
N GLY A 43 9.50 -9.95 -15.17
CA GLY A 43 10.68 -10.00 -16.05
C GLY A 43 10.66 -8.95 -17.16
N LEU A 44 9.85 -7.89 -17.03
CA LEU A 44 9.90 -6.74 -17.93
C LEU A 44 11.22 -5.97 -17.75
N SER A 45 11.73 -5.38 -18.83
CA SER A 45 12.95 -4.58 -18.77
C SER A 45 12.73 -3.26 -18.01
N ALA A 46 13.83 -2.62 -17.62
CA ALA A 46 13.78 -1.30 -16.97
C ALA A 46 13.04 -0.28 -17.86
N GLY A 47 12.15 0.52 -17.23
CA GLY A 47 11.32 1.50 -17.93
C GLY A 47 10.06 0.94 -18.60
N MET A 48 9.84 -0.38 -18.59
CA MET A 48 8.65 -1.02 -19.17
C MET A 48 7.55 -1.33 -18.14
N VAL A 49 7.76 -0.98 -16.87
CA VAL A 49 6.68 -0.84 -15.90
C VAL A 49 6.47 0.64 -15.67
N ARG A 50 5.30 1.14 -16.06
CA ARG A 50 4.94 2.55 -15.97
C ARG A 50 3.89 2.76 -14.88
N PRO A 51 4.09 3.75 -13.99
CA PRO A 51 3.10 4.06 -12.97
C PRO A 51 1.78 4.51 -13.61
N ARG A 52 0.64 4.13 -13.02
CA ARG A 52 -0.68 4.59 -13.47
C ARG A 52 -0.92 6.06 -13.17
N TRP A 53 -0.37 6.56 -12.07
CA TRP A 53 -0.39 7.98 -11.72
C TRP A 53 1.01 8.58 -11.89
N GLN A 54 1.11 9.65 -12.69
CA GLN A 54 2.34 10.39 -12.90
C GLN A 54 1.97 11.87 -13.02
N LYS A 55 2.76 12.75 -12.41
CA LYS A 55 2.53 14.21 -12.52
C LYS A 55 2.56 14.68 -13.97
N GLU A 56 3.52 14.18 -14.74
CA GLU A 56 3.67 14.45 -16.16
C GLU A 56 3.41 13.15 -16.93
N GLN A 57 2.45 13.17 -17.85
CA GLN A 57 2.11 11.99 -18.62
C GLN A 57 3.06 11.84 -19.81
N PRO A 58 3.95 10.83 -19.82
CA PRO A 58 4.81 10.60 -20.97
C PRO A 58 3.98 10.10 -22.17
N PRO A 59 4.47 10.29 -23.41
CA PRO A 59 3.85 9.69 -24.58
C PRO A 59 3.67 8.17 -24.41
N LEU A 60 2.53 7.66 -24.87
CA LEU A 60 2.26 6.23 -24.89
C LEU A 60 3.29 5.51 -25.78
N LEU A 61 3.66 4.30 -25.35
CA LEU A 61 4.59 3.48 -26.11
C LEU A 61 3.94 2.92 -27.38
N PRO A 62 4.72 2.66 -28.43
CA PRO A 62 4.23 1.99 -29.63
C PRO A 62 3.55 0.66 -29.31
N ALA A 63 2.53 0.29 -30.08
CA ALA A 63 1.76 -0.95 -29.89
C ALA A 63 2.62 -2.22 -29.89
N GLU A 64 3.78 -2.19 -30.57
CA GLU A 64 4.73 -3.31 -30.64
C GLU A 64 5.64 -3.42 -29.41
N THR A 65 5.53 -2.50 -28.45
CA THR A 65 6.34 -2.50 -27.23
C THR A 65 5.64 -3.29 -26.14
N ASN A 66 6.35 -4.21 -25.50
CA ASN A 66 5.85 -4.91 -24.32
C ASN A 66 6.06 -4.05 -23.07
N TRP A 67 4.97 -3.71 -22.38
CA TRP A 67 5.02 -2.92 -21.15
C TRP A 67 3.81 -3.17 -20.26
N CYS A 68 3.88 -2.69 -19.02
CA CYS A 68 2.79 -2.79 -18.05
C CYS A 68 2.50 -1.41 -17.44
N ALA A 69 1.24 -1.01 -17.43
CA ALA A 69 0.77 0.07 -16.56
C ALA A 69 0.43 -0.55 -15.20
N PHE A 70 1.08 -0.09 -14.13
CA PHE A 70 0.93 -0.66 -12.80
C PHE A 70 0.83 0.42 -11.72
N GLY A 71 0.02 0.19 -10.70
CA GLY A 71 -0.12 1.12 -9.58
C GLY A 71 -1.28 0.77 -8.67
N VAL A 72 -1.34 1.46 -7.53
CA VAL A 72 -2.43 1.37 -6.57
C VAL A 72 -3.69 2.03 -7.14
N ILE A 73 -4.83 1.34 -7.04
CA ILE A 73 -6.14 1.82 -7.49
C ILE A 73 -7.18 1.86 -6.37
N GLY A 74 -6.88 1.27 -5.23
CA GLY A 74 -7.80 1.17 -4.11
C GLY A 74 -7.06 0.92 -2.81
N TRP A 75 -7.70 1.35 -1.73
CA TRP A 75 -7.15 1.22 -0.38
C TRP A 75 -8.29 0.97 0.59
N SER A 76 -8.13 0.00 1.46
CA SER A 76 -8.99 -0.21 2.61
C SER A 76 -8.16 -0.57 3.83
N GLY A 77 -8.69 -0.31 5.01
CA GLY A 77 -8.11 -0.77 6.27
C GLY A 77 -9.21 -1.15 7.23
N ASP A 78 -8.85 -1.89 8.28
CA ASP A 78 -9.82 -2.27 9.30
C ASP A 78 -10.38 -1.01 9.99
N ASP A 79 -11.70 -0.88 10.02
CA ASP A 79 -12.41 0.27 10.61
C ASP A 79 -12.12 0.41 12.11
N SER A 80 -11.86 -0.72 12.77
CA SER A 80 -11.57 -0.81 14.19
C SER A 80 -10.10 -1.23 14.42
N PRO A 81 -9.15 -0.28 14.47
CA PRO A 81 -7.77 -0.61 14.78
C PRO A 81 -7.66 -1.03 16.25
N ALA A 82 -6.73 -1.94 16.54
CA ALA A 82 -6.45 -2.37 17.89
C ALA A 82 -5.53 -1.36 18.59
N PHE A 83 -5.96 -0.82 19.74
CA PHE A 83 -5.05 -0.14 20.67
C PHE A 83 -4.50 -1.18 21.65
N THR A 84 -3.19 -1.38 21.62
CA THR A 84 -2.49 -2.44 22.37
C THR A 84 -1.15 -1.94 22.92
N ARG A 85 -0.44 -2.82 23.63
CA ARG A 85 0.87 -2.56 24.25
C ARG A 85 0.90 -1.22 24.98
N GLN A 86 -0.05 -1.06 25.90
CA GLN A 86 -0.05 0.08 26.81
C GLN A 86 1.10 -0.12 27.80
N THR A 87 2.05 0.81 27.76
CA THR A 87 3.14 0.94 28.70
C THR A 87 2.93 2.21 29.51
N ASP A 88 3.79 2.46 30.49
CA ASP A 88 3.77 3.76 31.18
C ASP A 88 4.10 4.91 30.22
N GLU A 89 4.82 4.63 29.13
CA GLU A 89 5.34 5.64 28.21
C GLU A 89 4.46 5.91 26.99
N GLY A 90 3.61 4.97 26.59
CA GLY A 90 2.82 5.08 25.36
C GLY A 90 1.94 3.87 25.07
N ALA A 91 1.16 3.98 24.00
CA ALA A 91 0.32 2.92 23.46
C ALA A 91 0.55 2.74 21.96
N GLN A 92 0.30 1.54 21.45
CA GLN A 92 0.40 1.24 20.02
C GLN A 92 -0.98 1.07 19.39
N LEU A 93 -1.19 1.70 18.23
CA LEU A 93 -2.30 1.44 17.33
C LEU A 93 -1.82 0.46 16.26
N TRP A 94 -2.51 -0.67 16.13
CA TRP A 94 -2.28 -1.67 15.09
C TRP A 94 -3.47 -1.71 14.13
N ARG A 95 -3.19 -1.64 12.83
CA ARG A 95 -4.20 -1.74 11.76
C ARG A 95 -3.70 -2.65 10.65
N HIS A 96 -4.56 -3.48 10.08
CA HIS A 96 -4.26 -4.10 8.80
C HIS A 96 -4.87 -3.27 7.67
N GLU A 97 -4.12 -3.16 6.59
CA GLU A 97 -4.53 -2.47 5.37
C GLU A 97 -4.47 -3.45 4.20
N THR A 98 -5.44 -3.30 3.30
CA THR A 98 -5.46 -3.95 2.00
C THR A 98 -5.22 -2.90 0.91
N ILE A 99 -4.21 -3.15 0.09
CA ILE A 99 -3.77 -2.29 -1.00
C ILE A 99 -4.16 -2.99 -2.30
N GLU A 100 -5.04 -2.38 -3.07
CA GLU A 100 -5.50 -2.91 -4.35
C GLU A 100 -4.68 -2.31 -5.48
N CYS A 101 -3.95 -3.16 -6.20
CA CYS A 101 -3.07 -2.78 -7.31
C CYS A 101 -3.62 -3.32 -8.62
N MET A 102 -3.56 -2.52 -9.70
CA MET A 102 -3.98 -2.94 -11.04
C MET A 102 -2.79 -3.01 -11.98
N ALA A 103 -2.61 -4.17 -12.60
CA ALA A 103 -1.65 -4.41 -13.68
C ALA A 103 -2.37 -4.51 -15.02
N SER A 104 -1.98 -3.67 -15.98
CA SER A 104 -2.47 -3.72 -17.36
C SER A 104 -1.29 -3.97 -18.29
N PHE A 105 -1.21 -5.16 -18.88
CA PHE A 105 -0.12 -5.56 -19.77
C PHE A 105 -0.47 -5.30 -21.23
N TYR A 106 0.50 -4.77 -21.98
CA TYR A 106 0.40 -4.39 -23.38
C TYR A 106 1.54 -5.02 -24.20
N GLY A 107 1.37 -4.98 -25.53
CA GLY A 107 2.36 -5.42 -26.50
C GLY A 107 2.14 -6.84 -27.02
N PRO A 108 2.90 -7.28 -28.04
CA PRO A 108 2.72 -8.58 -28.70
C PRO A 108 2.83 -9.78 -27.76
N ALA A 109 3.63 -9.66 -26.70
CA ALA A 109 3.83 -10.67 -25.66
C ALA A 109 3.12 -10.31 -24.33
N GLY A 110 2.15 -9.41 -24.34
CA GLY A 110 1.46 -8.93 -23.12
C GLY A 110 0.91 -10.07 -22.24
N MET A 111 0.26 -11.07 -22.84
CA MET A 111 -0.25 -12.25 -22.12
C MET A 111 0.86 -13.09 -21.48
N VAL A 112 2.03 -13.18 -22.14
CA VAL A 112 3.19 -13.94 -21.62
C VAL A 112 3.70 -13.28 -20.35
N TYR A 113 3.87 -11.95 -20.36
CA TYR A 113 4.29 -11.20 -19.17
C TYR A 113 3.25 -11.25 -18.06
N ALA A 114 1.97 -11.10 -18.41
CA ALA A 114 0.87 -11.19 -17.45
C ALA A 114 0.80 -12.57 -16.77
N SER A 115 0.92 -13.65 -17.55
CA SER A 115 0.92 -15.02 -17.01
C SER A 115 2.15 -15.30 -16.15
N ARG A 116 3.33 -14.84 -16.58
CA ARG A 116 4.56 -14.95 -15.78
C ARG A 116 4.44 -14.22 -14.46
N PHE A 117 3.86 -13.01 -14.46
CA PHE A 117 3.62 -12.27 -13.24
C PHE A 117 2.65 -13.01 -12.32
N ARG A 118 1.50 -13.44 -12.84
CA ARG A 118 0.49 -14.21 -12.10
C ARG A 118 1.08 -15.45 -11.43
N ASP A 119 1.88 -16.22 -12.15
CA ASP A 119 2.48 -17.44 -11.59
C ASP A 119 3.64 -17.09 -10.63
N GLY A 120 4.40 -16.04 -10.96
CA GLY A 120 5.52 -15.54 -10.18
C GLY A 120 5.13 -14.98 -8.82
N ILE A 121 3.95 -14.35 -8.67
CA ILE A 121 3.46 -13.89 -7.36
C ILE A 121 3.07 -15.05 -6.45
N SER A 122 2.83 -16.25 -6.97
CA SER A 122 2.57 -17.44 -6.15
C SER A 122 3.85 -18.16 -5.71
N VAL A 123 5.02 -17.80 -6.24
CA VAL A 123 6.30 -18.42 -5.90
C VAL A 123 6.71 -18.02 -4.48
N PRO A 124 6.97 -18.96 -3.55
CA PRO A 124 7.30 -18.65 -2.16
C PRO A 124 8.52 -17.73 -1.98
N GLN A 125 9.56 -17.88 -2.80
CA GLN A 125 10.74 -17.01 -2.75
C GLN A 125 10.42 -15.55 -3.11
N ASN A 126 9.57 -15.33 -4.12
CA ASN A 126 9.14 -13.99 -4.50
C ASN A 126 8.25 -13.38 -3.41
N ASN A 127 7.36 -14.17 -2.81
CA ASN A 127 6.56 -13.75 -1.66
C ASN A 127 7.43 -13.42 -0.44
N ALA A 128 8.50 -14.17 -0.19
CA ALA A 128 9.44 -13.87 0.90
C ALA A 128 10.12 -12.51 0.71
N ALA A 129 10.48 -12.16 -0.53
CA ALA A 129 11.01 -10.83 -0.85
C ALA A 129 9.96 -9.72 -0.63
N LEU A 130 8.69 -9.97 -0.95
CA LEU A 130 7.59 -9.05 -0.67
C LEU A 130 7.36 -8.88 0.85
N ASN A 131 7.40 -9.98 1.61
CA ASN A 131 7.27 -9.99 3.07
C ASN A 131 8.37 -9.19 3.76
N ALA A 132 9.60 -9.24 3.24
CA ALA A 132 10.71 -8.42 3.74
C ALA A 132 10.47 -6.91 3.57
N LEU A 133 9.56 -6.52 2.66
CA LEU A 133 9.12 -5.14 2.44
C LEU A 133 7.88 -4.78 3.27
N GLY A 134 7.47 -5.64 4.21
CA GLY A 134 6.29 -5.42 5.06
C GLY A 134 4.95 -5.64 4.36
N LEU A 135 4.96 -6.22 3.16
CA LEU A 135 3.79 -6.51 2.34
C LEU A 135 3.60 -8.02 2.20
N SER A 136 2.36 -8.47 2.07
CA SER A 136 2.05 -9.88 1.84
C SER A 136 0.99 -10.02 0.76
N LEU A 137 1.02 -11.12 0.01
CA LEU A 137 -0.02 -11.41 -0.96
C LEU A 137 -1.31 -11.81 -0.24
N GLY A 138 -2.41 -11.11 -0.52
CA GLY A 138 -3.75 -11.46 -0.07
C GLY A 138 -4.47 -12.35 -1.09
N ASP A 139 -4.87 -11.75 -2.21
CA ASP A 139 -5.53 -12.43 -3.33
C ASP A 139 -5.24 -11.73 -4.66
N TYR A 140 -5.72 -12.31 -5.76
CA TYR A 140 -5.64 -11.72 -7.09
C TYR A 140 -6.77 -12.21 -7.99
N THR A 141 -7.09 -11.43 -9.02
CA THR A 141 -8.08 -11.80 -10.04
C THR A 141 -7.45 -12.63 -11.16
N GLY A 142 -8.29 -13.28 -11.97
CA GLY A 142 -7.87 -13.82 -13.25
C GLY A 142 -7.38 -12.74 -14.23
N LEU A 143 -6.73 -13.17 -15.30
CA LEU A 143 -6.32 -12.30 -16.40
C LEU A 143 -7.52 -11.99 -17.30
N THR A 144 -7.86 -10.72 -17.44
CA THR A 144 -8.96 -10.28 -18.29
C THR A 144 -8.41 -9.65 -19.58
N PRO A 145 -8.59 -10.27 -20.75
CA PRO A 145 -8.24 -9.63 -22.01
C PRO A 145 -9.25 -8.53 -22.35
N PHE A 146 -8.76 -7.38 -22.79
CA PHE A 146 -9.58 -6.24 -23.18
C PHE A 146 -9.01 -5.57 -24.44
N PRO A 147 -9.84 -5.27 -25.47
CA PRO A 147 -9.41 -4.46 -26.60
C PRO A 147 -9.40 -2.98 -26.21
N GLU A 148 -8.27 -2.30 -26.35
CA GLU A 148 -8.15 -0.87 -26.10
C GLU A 148 -7.75 -0.14 -27.39
N LEU A 149 -8.36 1.01 -27.67
CA LEU A 149 -8.01 1.83 -28.82
C LEU A 149 -6.99 2.89 -28.38
N ILE A 150 -5.74 2.77 -28.82
CA ILE A 150 -4.64 3.70 -28.52
C ILE A 150 -4.08 4.23 -29.83
N ASN A 151 -3.97 5.55 -29.98
CA ASN A 151 -3.43 6.18 -31.20
C ASN A 151 -4.05 5.64 -32.50
N GLN A 152 -5.39 5.47 -32.53
CA GLN A 152 -6.16 4.91 -33.65
C GLN A 152 -5.83 3.44 -34.01
N GLN A 153 -5.08 2.73 -33.16
CA GLN A 153 -4.78 1.31 -33.31
C GLN A 153 -5.41 0.51 -32.18
N TRP A 154 -6.08 -0.59 -32.54
CA TRP A 154 -6.57 -1.55 -31.55
C TRP A 154 -5.41 -2.35 -30.98
N VAL A 155 -5.21 -2.27 -29.67
CA VAL A 155 -4.21 -3.04 -28.93
C VAL A 155 -4.88 -4.02 -27.99
N ARG A 156 -4.22 -5.14 -27.73
CA ARG A 156 -4.64 -6.09 -26.71
C ARG A 156 -4.06 -5.66 -25.36
N ARG A 157 -4.94 -5.46 -24.39
CA ARG A 157 -4.60 -5.26 -22.98
C ARG A 157 -4.98 -6.51 -22.19
N TYR A 158 -4.18 -6.83 -21.18
CA TYR A 158 -4.50 -7.89 -20.22
C TYR A 158 -4.46 -7.32 -18.80
N ASP A 159 -5.61 -7.33 -18.14
CA ASP A 159 -5.79 -6.74 -16.82
C ASP A 159 -5.76 -7.80 -15.72
N MET A 160 -5.13 -7.45 -14.60
CA MET A 160 -5.08 -8.25 -13.39
C MET A 160 -5.07 -7.33 -12.17
N THR A 161 -5.95 -7.58 -11.21
CA THR A 161 -5.90 -6.93 -9.90
C THR A 161 -5.19 -7.83 -8.90
N VAL A 162 -4.28 -7.26 -8.10
CA VAL A 162 -3.64 -7.94 -6.97
C VAL A 162 -3.93 -7.16 -5.69
N ARG A 163 -4.33 -7.86 -4.64
CA ARG A 163 -4.56 -7.29 -3.33
C ARG A 163 -3.45 -7.70 -2.38
N LEU A 164 -2.73 -6.71 -1.90
CA LEU A 164 -1.65 -6.87 -0.93
C LEU A 164 -2.14 -6.50 0.46
N ARG A 165 -1.61 -7.16 1.48
CA ARG A 165 -1.90 -6.86 2.89
C ARG A 165 -0.65 -6.36 3.59
N ARG A 166 -0.82 -5.39 4.48
CA ARG A 166 0.23 -4.97 5.41
C ARG A 166 -0.33 -4.68 6.80
N LYS A 167 0.53 -4.78 7.80
CA LYS A 167 0.25 -4.33 9.17
C LYS A 167 0.91 -2.98 9.39
N VAL A 168 0.12 -1.98 9.75
CA VAL A 168 0.59 -0.68 10.21
C VAL A 168 0.62 -0.66 11.72
N VAL A 169 1.72 -0.15 12.27
CA VAL A 169 1.89 0.09 13.70
C VAL A 169 2.21 1.56 13.88
N ARG A 170 1.46 2.22 14.75
CA ARG A 170 1.67 3.62 15.13
C ARG A 170 1.82 3.72 16.63
N GLU A 171 2.81 4.43 17.09
CA GLU A 171 3.03 4.68 18.52
C GLU A 171 2.45 6.03 18.90
N TYR A 172 1.77 6.11 20.03
CA TYR A 172 1.22 7.35 20.58
C TYR A 172 1.70 7.54 22.01
N GLY A 173 1.95 8.80 22.39
CA GLY A 173 2.28 9.21 23.77
C GLY A 173 1.12 9.10 24.76
N ILE A 174 0.28 8.07 24.66
CA ILE A 174 -0.83 7.79 25.58
C ILE A 174 -0.25 7.07 26.80
N LYS A 175 -0.14 7.80 27.92
CA LYS A 175 0.39 7.33 29.19
C LYS A 175 -0.65 6.49 29.92
N SER A 176 -0.20 5.42 30.59
CA SER A 176 -1.03 4.65 31.51
C SER A 176 -1.37 5.48 32.76
N LEU A 177 -2.55 5.24 33.35
CA LEU A 177 -2.91 5.82 34.63
C LEU A 177 -2.16 5.07 35.75
N VAL A 178 -1.08 5.66 36.26
CA VAL A 178 -0.24 5.04 37.30
C VAL A 178 -0.84 5.23 38.69
N GLU A 179 -1.43 6.40 38.95
CA GLU A 179 -2.07 6.73 40.22
C GLU A 179 -3.20 7.74 40.00
N ALA A 180 -4.30 7.58 40.74
CA ALA A 180 -5.38 8.55 40.82
C ALA A 180 -5.79 8.72 42.29
N PRO A 181 -5.61 9.90 42.90
CA PRO A 181 -6.13 10.15 44.23
C PRO A 181 -7.66 10.12 44.19
N VAL A 182 -8.25 9.11 44.81
CA VAL A 182 -9.72 8.98 44.96
C VAL A 182 -10.11 9.17 46.42
N ILE A 183 -11.15 9.97 46.64
CA ILE A 183 -11.81 10.12 47.93
C ILE A 183 -13.15 9.39 47.83
N PHE A 184 -13.32 8.32 48.61
CA PHE A 184 -14.58 7.62 48.73
C PHE A 184 -15.44 8.31 49.80
N PHE A 185 -16.67 8.66 49.46
CA PHE A 185 -17.70 9.12 50.41
C PHE A 185 -18.82 8.07 50.44
N GLY A 186 -19.33 7.77 51.63
CA GLY A 186 -20.48 6.89 51.83
C GLY A 186 -21.27 7.35 53.05
N ASP A 187 -22.60 7.21 53.00
CA ASP A 187 -23.51 7.40 54.15
C ASP A 187 -23.43 6.23 55.14
#